data_AF-A0ABD0N1Y1-F1
#
_entry.id   AF-A0ABD0N1Y1-F1
#
_cell.length_a   1.000
_cell.length_b   1.000
_cell.length_c   1.000
_cell.angle_alpha   90.00
_cell.angle_beta   90.00
_cell.angle_gamma   90.00
#
_symmetry.space_group_name_H-M   'P 1'
#
loop_
_entity.id
_entity.type
_entity.pdbx_description
1 polymer ?
#
loop_
_entity_poly.entity_id
_entity_poly.type
_entity_poly.pdbx_seq_one_letter_code
_entity_poly.pdbx_strand_id
1 'polypeptide(L)'
;ETLELMLQRWSKLERDFRMKNGRYDISKIPDIYDCVKYDTQHNSSLGLEDTLELFRLSRALADIIIPQEYGITKAEKLDIASAYCLPLVKKIQLDLQRTHEDEAVNKLHPL
;
A
#
# COMPACT_ATOMS: atom_id res chain seq x y z
N GLU A 1 -15.58 -4.58 -7.70
CA GLU A 1 -16.27 -3.38 -7.20
C GLU A 1 -17.50 -3.12 -8.08
N THR A 2 -18.59 -2.53 -7.59
CA THR A 2 -19.69 -2.07 -8.45
C THR A 2 -19.35 -0.67 -9.02
N LEU A 3 -19.97 -0.26 -10.13
CA LEU A 3 -19.73 1.08 -10.68
C LEU A 3 -20.05 2.21 -9.69
N GLU A 4 -21.07 2.03 -8.85
CA GLU A 4 -21.42 2.99 -7.80
C GLU A 4 -20.30 3.16 -6.77
N LEU A 5 -19.72 2.05 -6.30
CA LEU A 5 -18.61 2.07 -5.35
C LEU A 5 -17.35 2.70 -5.97
N MET A 6 -17.08 2.42 -7.25
CA MET A 6 -15.99 3.03 -8.00
C MET A 6 -16.14 4.56 -8.07
N LEU A 7 -17.34 5.04 -8.41
CA LEU A 7 -17.65 6.48 -8.46
C LEU A 7 -17.51 7.13 -7.07
N GLN A 8 -17.97 6.46 -6.01
CA GLN A 8 -17.81 6.95 -4.64
C GLN A 8 -16.33 7.04 -4.22
N ARG A 9 -15.51 6.04 -4.58
CA ARG A 9 -14.07 6.02 -4.34
C ARG A 9 -13.37 7.21 -5.00
N TRP A 10 -13.58 7.40 -6.31
CA TRP A 10 -12.99 8.51 -7.06
C TRP A 10 -13.49 9.88 -6.59
N SER A 11 -14.80 10.02 -6.31
CA SER A 11 -15.37 11.27 -5.79
C SER A 11 -14.79 11.64 -4.43
N LYS A 12 -14.49 10.65 -3.58
CA LYS A 12 -13.82 10.90 -2.30
C LYS A 12 -12.37 11.33 -2.52
N LEU A 13 -11.62 10.61 -3.36
CA LEU A 13 -10.22 10.94 -3.64
C LEU A 13 -10.05 12.33 -4.22
N GLU A 14 -10.93 12.76 -5.12
CA GLU A 14 -10.90 14.11 -5.68
C GLU A 14 -11.03 15.18 -4.58
N ARG A 15 -12.01 15.02 -3.67
CA ARG A 15 -12.23 15.94 -2.55
C ARG A 15 -11.09 15.95 -1.55
N ASP A 16 -10.51 14.78 -1.28
CA ASP A 16 -9.40 14.65 -0.33
C ASP A 16 -8.09 15.18 -0.93
N PHE A 17 -7.91 15.06 -2.26
CA PHE A 17 -6.73 15.55 -2.96
C PHE A 17 -6.72 17.07 -3.11
N ARG A 18 -7.87 17.70 -3.39
CA ARG A 18 -7.96 19.16 -3.56
C ARG A 18 -8.39 19.85 -2.26
N MET A 19 -7.45 20.54 -1.63
CA MET A 19 -7.69 21.29 -0.40
C MET A 19 -8.49 22.58 -0.65
N LYS A 20 -9.23 23.05 0.38
CA LYS A 20 -10.03 24.29 0.32
C LYS A 20 -9.23 25.55 0.00
N ASN A 21 -7.92 25.54 0.26
CA ASN A 21 -7.01 26.66 -0.02
C ASN A 21 -6.48 26.66 -1.46
N GLY A 22 -6.99 25.78 -2.33
CA GLY A 22 -6.55 25.66 -3.73
C GLY A 22 -5.25 24.88 -3.93
N ARG A 23 -4.64 24.35 -2.85
CA ARG A 23 -3.48 23.45 -2.94
C ARG A 23 -3.92 21.99 -3.02
N TYR A 24 -2.95 21.12 -3.27
CA TYR A 24 -3.14 19.67 -3.32
C TYR A 24 -2.46 18.97 -2.15
N ASP A 25 -3.13 17.96 -1.59
CA ASP A 25 -2.59 17.09 -0.56
C ASP A 25 -1.82 15.93 -1.20
N ILE A 26 -0.49 16.03 -1.20
CA ILE A 26 0.40 15.04 -1.81
C ILE A 26 0.33 13.67 -1.11
N SER A 27 -0.20 13.59 0.12
CA SER A 27 -0.38 12.30 0.81
C SER A 27 -1.43 11.40 0.13
N LYS A 28 -2.21 11.93 -0.82
CA LYS A 28 -3.20 11.16 -1.60
C LYS A 28 -2.63 10.54 -2.88
N ILE A 29 -1.39 10.87 -3.25
CA ILE A 29 -0.77 10.33 -4.46
C ILE A 29 -0.67 8.80 -4.45
N PRO A 30 -0.28 8.11 -3.35
CA PRO A 30 -0.27 6.65 -3.32
C PRO A 30 -1.66 6.06 -3.60
N ASP A 31 -2.69 6.59 -2.94
CA ASP A 31 -4.07 6.14 -3.13
C ASP A 31 -4.55 6.33 -4.58
N ILE A 32 -4.24 7.49 -5.18
CA ILE A 32 -4.57 7.79 -6.58
C ILE A 32 -3.88 6.80 -7.53
N TYR A 33 -2.58 6.57 -7.32
CA TYR A 33 -1.79 5.64 -8.13
C TYR A 33 -2.35 4.22 -8.04
N ASP A 34 -2.62 3.72 -6.83
CA ASP A 34 -3.17 2.37 -6.65
C ASP A 34 -4.57 2.25 -7.27
N CYS A 35 -5.39 3.30 -7.13
CA CYS A 35 -6.73 3.34 -7.71
C CYS A 35 -6.72 3.25 -9.24
N VAL A 36 -5.94 4.09 -9.91
CA VAL A 36 -5.88 4.09 -11.38
C VAL A 36 -5.15 2.87 -11.92
N LYS A 37 -4.15 2.35 -11.19
CA LYS A 37 -3.49 1.08 -11.53
C LYS A 37 -4.50 -0.07 -11.50
N TYR A 38 -5.30 -0.15 -10.43
CA TYR A 38 -6.34 -1.16 -10.31
C TYR A 38 -7.34 -1.06 -11.46
N ASP A 39 -7.83 0.14 -11.77
CA ASP A 39 -8.81 0.36 -12.83
C ASP A 39 -8.25 0.04 -14.22
N THR A 40 -6.98 0.38 -14.48
CA THR A 40 -6.29 0.02 -15.72
C THR A 40 -6.18 -1.50 -15.90
N GLN A 41 -5.98 -2.24 -14.81
CA GLN A 41 -5.76 -3.69 -14.85
C GLN A 41 -7.05 -4.50 -14.86
N HIS A 42 -8.06 -4.08 -14.09
CA HIS A 42 -9.25 -4.89 -13.81
C HIS A 42 -10.53 -4.30 -14.43
N ASN A 43 -10.55 -3.00 -14.73
CA ASN A 43 -11.70 -2.28 -15.26
C ASN A 43 -11.45 -1.73 -16.68
N SER A 44 -10.45 -2.26 -17.39
CA SER A 44 -10.09 -1.82 -18.75
C SER A 44 -11.23 -1.92 -19.76
N SER A 45 -12.16 -2.86 -19.56
CA SER A 45 -13.36 -3.04 -20.40
C SER A 45 -14.34 -1.87 -20.33
N LEU A 46 -14.25 -1.00 -19.32
CA LEU A 46 -15.09 0.19 -19.22
C LEU A 46 -14.72 1.29 -20.23
N GLY A 47 -13.53 1.22 -20.85
CA GLY A 47 -13.11 2.17 -21.87
C GLY A 47 -13.00 3.62 -21.38
N LEU A 48 -12.64 3.82 -20.10
CA LEU A 48 -12.49 5.13 -19.50
C LEU A 48 -11.36 5.92 -20.17
N GLU A 49 -11.68 7.14 -20.61
CA GLU A 49 -10.73 8.06 -21.24
C GLU A 49 -9.62 8.46 -20.25
N ASP A 50 -8.43 8.77 -20.79
CA ASP A 50 -7.25 9.29 -20.08
C ASP A 50 -6.68 8.44 -18.92
N THR A 51 -7.24 7.26 -18.64
CA THR A 51 -6.79 6.37 -17.55
C THR A 51 -5.30 6.04 -17.65
N LEU A 52 -4.78 5.81 -18.86
CA LEU A 52 -3.34 5.52 -19.07
C LEU A 52 -2.45 6.73 -18.79
N GLU A 53 -2.91 7.94 -19.12
CA GLU A 53 -2.17 9.16 -18.82
C GLU A 53 -2.16 9.42 -17.31
N LEU A 54 -3.32 9.29 -16.67
CA LEU A 54 -3.44 9.41 -15.21
C LEU A 54 -2.57 8.37 -14.49
N PHE A 55 -2.55 7.13 -14.96
CA PHE A 55 -1.65 6.09 -14.44
C PHE A 55 -0.17 6.48 -14.59
N ARG A 56 0.24 6.98 -15.76
CA ARG A 56 1.62 7.41 -15.99
C ARG A 56 2.04 8.55 -15.06
N LEU A 57 1.19 9.57 -14.92
CA LEU A 57 1.46 10.75 -14.09
C LEU A 57 1.47 10.40 -12.60
N SER A 58 0.45 9.67 -12.13
CA SER A 58 0.37 9.25 -10.73
C SER A 58 1.53 8.33 -10.35
N ARG A 59 1.94 7.41 -11.23
CA ARG A 59 3.13 6.57 -11.02
C ARG A 59 4.40 7.40 -10.85
N ALA A 60 4.64 8.37 -11.74
CA ALA A 60 5.83 9.21 -11.66
C ALA A 60 5.92 9.99 -10.34
N LEU A 61 4.78 10.42 -9.80
CA LEU A 61 4.72 11.05 -8.48
C LEU A 61 4.89 10.02 -7.35
N ALA A 62 4.21 8.87 -7.43
CA ALA A 62 4.26 7.81 -6.44
C ALA A 62 5.66 7.22 -6.25
N ASP A 63 6.42 7.07 -7.33
CA ASP A 63 7.82 6.61 -7.31
C ASP A 63 8.72 7.52 -6.44
N ILE A 64 8.31 8.77 -6.21
CA ILE A 64 9.00 9.73 -5.34
C ILE A 64 8.33 9.79 -3.96
N ILE A 65 7.01 9.91 -3.91
CA ILE A 65 6.27 10.16 -2.65
C ILE A 65 6.32 8.94 -1.73
N ILE A 66 6.02 7.74 -2.23
CA ILE A 66 5.91 6.52 -1.41
C ILE A 66 7.23 6.23 -0.66
N PRO A 67 8.41 6.25 -1.31
CA PRO A 67 9.67 6.04 -0.57
C PRO A 67 9.98 7.11 0.48
N GLN A 68 9.36 8.28 0.40
CA GLN A 68 9.56 9.41 1.32
C GLN A 68 8.57 9.41 2.48
N GLU A 69 7.50 8.62 2.42
CA GLU A 69 6.65 8.33 3.57
C GLU A 69 7.42 7.61 4.68
N TYR A 70 8.48 6.90 4.29
CA TYR A 70 9.39 6.21 5.21
C TYR A 70 10.55 7.08 5.69
N GLY A 71 10.49 8.41 5.52
CA GLY A 71 11.52 9.36 5.95
C GLY A 71 12.17 10.08 4.77
N ILE A 72 12.82 11.22 5.00
CA ILE A 72 13.48 12.00 3.95
C ILE A 72 14.99 11.74 3.96
N THR A 73 15.58 11.74 5.15
CA THR A 73 17.00 11.47 5.34
C THR A 73 17.28 9.99 5.57
N LYS A 74 18.53 9.56 5.37
CA LYS A 74 18.94 8.18 5.64
C LYS A 74 18.74 7.77 7.10
N ALA A 75 18.93 8.71 8.03
CA ALA A 75 18.74 8.45 9.45
C ALA A 75 17.26 8.21 9.78
N GLU A 76 16.37 9.10 9.31
CA GLU A 76 14.92 8.94 9.47
C GLU A 76 14.43 7.62 8.86
N LYS A 77 14.92 7.27 7.66
CA LYS A 77 14.59 5.99 7.01
C LYS A 77 14.98 4.79 7.86
N LEU A 78 16.17 4.82 8.47
CA LEU A 78 16.64 3.73 9.31
C LEU A 78 15.82 3.62 10.60
N ASP A 79 15.49 4.75 11.22
CA ASP A 79 14.71 4.79 12.45
C ASP A 79 13.29 4.26 12.22
N ILE A 80 12.62 4.75 11.17
CA ILE A 80 11.29 4.28 10.77
C ILE A 80 11.35 2.79 10.42
N ALA A 81 12.27 2.36 9.55
CA ALA A 81 12.42 0.96 9.17
C ALA A 81 12.64 0.06 10.40
N SER A 82 13.49 0.47 11.35
CA SER A 82 13.75 -0.30 12.57
C SER A 82 12.49 -0.42 13.43
N ALA A 83 11.70 0.65 13.56
CA ALA A 83 10.46 0.63 14.32
C ALA A 83 9.42 -0.35 13.73
N TYR A 84 9.33 -0.46 12.40
CA TYR A 84 8.42 -1.40 11.72
C TYR A 84 8.97 -2.83 11.67
N CYS A 85 10.22 -3.00 11.25
CA CYS A 85 10.78 -4.32 10.99
C CYS A 85 11.08 -5.10 12.26
N LEU A 86 11.46 -4.44 13.37
CA LEU A 86 11.78 -5.14 14.61
C LEU A 86 10.61 -6.00 15.16
N PRO A 87 9.38 -5.48 15.34
CA PRO A 87 8.27 -6.32 15.79
C PRO A 87 7.89 -7.40 14.78
N LEU A 88 8.00 -7.14 13.47
CA LEU A 88 7.71 -8.12 12.42
C LEU A 88 8.70 -9.30 12.45
N VAL A 89 10.00 -9.02 12.56
CA VAL A 89 11.05 -10.04 12.66
C VAL A 89 10.89 -10.85 13.94
N LYS A 90 10.59 -10.21 15.07
CA LYS A 90 10.29 -10.91 16.33
C LYS A 90 9.10 -11.86 16.18
N LYS A 91 8.04 -11.42 15.49
CA LYS A 91 6.88 -12.27 15.23
C LYS A 91 7.26 -13.49 14.39
N ILE A 92 8.00 -13.30 13.29
CA ILE A 92 8.48 -14.41 12.45
C ILE A 92 9.32 -15.39 13.28
N GLN A 93 10.22 -14.90 14.12
CA GLN A 93 11.03 -15.73 15.00
C GLN A 93 10.18 -16.57 15.97
N LEU A 94 9.18 -15.94 16.61
CA LEU A 94 8.27 -16.62 17.53
C LEU A 94 7.40 -17.67 16.81
N ASP A 95 6.88 -17.33 15.63
CA ASP A 95 6.05 -18.24 14.83
C ASP A 95 6.88 -19.48 14.38
N LEU A 96 8.17 -19.29 14.04
CA LEU A 96 9.09 -20.39 13.72
C LEU A 96 9.40 -21.26 14.95
N GLN A 97 9.63 -20.65 16.12
CA GLN A 97 9.88 -21.38 17.37
C GLN A 97 8.69 -22.25 17.77
N ARG A 98 7.47 -21.71 17.70
CA ARG A 98 6.23 -22.45 17.97
C ARG A 98 6.05 -23.64 17.04
N THR A 99 6.31 -23.45 15.74
CA THR A 99 6.23 -24.55 14.76
C THR A 99 7.19 -25.69 15.12
N HIS A 100 8.41 -25.37 15.57
CA HIS A 100 9.38 -26.37 16.00
C HIS A 100 9.02 -27.05 17.34
N GLU A 101 8.42 -26.32 18.28
CA GLU A 101 7.92 -26.88 19.54
C GLU A 101 6.70 -27.79 19.33
N ASP A 102 5.77 -27.41 18.45
CA ASP A 102 4.59 -28.20 18.11
C ASP A 102 4.93 -29.50 17.38
N GLU A 103 5.99 -29.54 16.56
CA GLU A 103 6.53 -30.78 16.00
C GLU A 103 7.11 -31.73 17.07
N ALA A 104 7.63 -31.20 18.18
CA ALA A 104 8.17 -32.03 19.26
C ALA A 104 7.06 -32.68 20.11
N VAL A 105 5.91 -32.02 20.26
CA VAL A 105 4.75 -32.52 21.03
C VAL A 105 3.87 -33.46 20.19
N ASN A 106 3.82 -33.28 18.87
CA ASN A 106 3.01 -34.10 17.95
C ASN A 106 3.71 -35.36 17.41
N LYS A 107 4.89 -35.74 17.94
CA LYS A 107 5.45 -37.06 17.67
C LYS A 107 4.59 -38.10 18.37
N LEU A 108 3.67 -38.72 17.63
CA LEU A 108 3.07 -40.00 18.02
C LEU A 108 4.23 -40.95 18.32
N HIS A 109 4.39 -41.35 19.58
CA HIS A 109 5.31 -42.43 19.94
C HIS A 109 4.97 -43.66 19.07
N PRO A 110 5.91 -44.19 18.28
CA PRO A 110 5.70 -45.49 17.64
C PRO A 110 5.65 -46.54 18.76
N LEU A 111 4.54 -47.26 18.86
CA LEU A 111 4.51 -48.57 19.49
C LEU A 111 5.38 -49.55 18.69
#